data_AF-A0A8C2GXX7-F1
#
_entry.id   AF-A0A8C2GXX7-F1
#
_cell.length_a   1.000
_cell.length_b   1.000
_cell.length_c   1.000
_cell.angle_alpha   90.00
_cell.angle_beta   90.00
_cell.angle_gamma   90.00
#
_symmetry.space_group_name_H-M   'P 1'
#
loop_
_entity.id
_entity.type
_entity.pdbx_description
1 polymer ?
#
loop_
_entity_poly.entity_id
_entity_poly.type
_entity_poly.pdbx_seq_one_letter_code
_entity_poly.pdbx_strand_id
1 'polypeptide(L)'
;MVDRSSFFTIQDTYGVDTVKDFWEERRAEAINRLKDRDVVIVADGRMDSPGHCAQYCTYTAMENESREIISVFTVDKRETGRNSVIMEREAFVRTVDTLLNEVKLVEVCTDAHVQISALMSRKVQRPWNLAKRIHASQVKGQSSLSSWLKDIVNHFWWCCKTELWLGLLYHVTNEDRWVLGSCQHADLEFGGTQQWLERGSMAHEALKSIVRNKRWLNEVHKYLNFRSFFEHIHILSTADLESFQNHILMYASKRTAFSPPVFEARMLLAAMDYNYHKDRPELCKSDGSKQYRRLYKKNARRYMLYTQKTSKTYGYIPELQAMILQKRLDGKGMPRQRTLRPDDPRRYGPLPPVPAPTIEELLHTQVRRGLGRLNANLFILHLGLHATHQVKCHA
;
A
#
# COMPACT_ATOMS: atom_id res chain seq x y z
N MET A 1 -2.30 -28.75 22.46
CA MET A 1 -1.49 -27.79 21.67
C MET A 1 -0.92 -28.56 20.49
N VAL A 2 -1.11 -28.12 19.24
CA VAL A 2 -0.59 -28.82 18.05
C VAL A 2 0.91 -28.53 17.93
N ASP A 3 1.74 -29.54 17.67
CA ASP A 3 3.17 -29.32 17.51
C ASP A 3 3.47 -28.48 16.24
N ARG A 4 4.64 -27.82 16.24
CA ARG A 4 5.02 -26.89 15.17
C ARG A 4 5.06 -27.56 13.78
N SER A 5 5.51 -28.80 13.71
CA SER A 5 5.63 -29.51 12.43
C SER A 5 4.26 -29.88 11.87
N SER A 6 3.37 -30.41 12.72
CA SER A 6 1.98 -30.69 12.37
C SER A 6 1.22 -29.42 12.01
N PHE A 7 1.42 -28.32 12.73
CA PHE A 7 0.79 -27.04 12.40
C PHE A 7 1.12 -26.60 10.97
N PHE A 8 2.40 -26.59 10.60
CA PHE A 8 2.79 -26.21 9.24
C PHE A 8 2.30 -27.23 8.21
N THR A 9 2.17 -28.51 8.57
CA THR A 9 1.74 -29.54 7.63
C THR A 9 0.25 -29.40 7.35
N ILE A 10 -0.55 -29.14 8.39
CA ILE A 10 -1.97 -28.81 8.25
C ILE A 10 -2.14 -27.54 7.42
N GLN A 11 -1.37 -26.50 7.72
CA GLN A 11 -1.43 -25.24 6.99
C GLN A 11 -1.13 -25.43 5.50
N ASP A 12 -0.04 -26.13 5.17
CA ASP A 12 0.37 -26.35 3.79
C ASP A 12 -0.53 -27.34 3.06
N THR A 13 -1.09 -28.35 3.74
CA THR A 13 -1.92 -29.38 3.08
C THR A 13 -3.36 -28.94 2.87
N TYR A 14 -3.94 -28.24 3.86
CA TYR A 14 -5.38 -27.93 3.87
C TYR A 14 -5.67 -26.44 3.92
N GLY A 15 -4.74 -25.62 4.42
CA GLY A 15 -4.96 -24.19 4.59
C GLY A 15 -4.74 -23.39 3.32
N VAL A 16 -3.55 -23.52 2.72
CA VAL A 16 -3.11 -22.65 1.61
C VAL A 16 -4.06 -22.70 0.42
N ASP A 17 -4.35 -23.90 -0.12
CA ASP A 17 -5.20 -23.99 -1.32
C ASP A 17 -6.65 -23.62 -1.01
N THR A 18 -7.15 -23.94 0.17
CA THR A 18 -8.51 -23.53 0.56
C THR A 18 -8.65 -22.01 0.65
N VAL A 19 -7.62 -21.32 1.15
CA VAL A 19 -7.58 -19.86 1.14
C VAL A 19 -7.54 -19.30 -0.28
N LYS A 20 -6.76 -19.92 -1.19
CA LYS A 20 -6.71 -19.52 -2.61
C LYS A 20 -8.07 -19.71 -3.27
N ASP A 21 -8.68 -20.88 -3.11
CA ASP A 21 -9.99 -21.19 -3.70
C ASP A 21 -11.09 -20.26 -3.17
N PHE A 22 -11.14 -20.04 -1.85
CA PHE A 22 -12.13 -19.16 -1.23
C PHE A 22 -11.96 -17.70 -1.67
N TRP A 23 -10.71 -17.25 -1.84
CA TRP A 23 -10.44 -15.95 -2.43
C TRP A 23 -10.93 -15.86 -3.87
N GLU A 24 -10.62 -16.84 -4.73
CA GLU A 24 -11.04 -16.82 -6.13
C GLU A 24 -12.56 -16.89 -6.27
N GLU A 25 -13.26 -17.62 -5.41
CA GLU A 25 -14.73 -17.65 -5.38
C GLU A 25 -15.31 -16.24 -5.12
N ARG A 26 -14.88 -15.59 -4.03
CA ARG A 26 -15.33 -14.23 -3.67
C ARG A 26 -14.89 -13.18 -4.70
N ARG A 27 -13.68 -13.33 -5.24
CA ARG A 27 -13.14 -12.46 -6.28
C ARG A 27 -13.92 -12.61 -7.59
N ALA A 28 -14.30 -13.83 -7.98
CA ALA A 28 -15.10 -14.06 -9.17
C ALA A 28 -16.46 -13.36 -9.09
N GLU A 29 -17.09 -13.33 -7.91
CA GLU A 29 -18.29 -12.52 -7.67
C GLU A 29 -18.03 -11.03 -7.90
N ALA A 30 -16.91 -10.49 -7.41
CA ALA A 30 -16.50 -9.11 -7.63
C ALA A 30 -16.25 -8.80 -9.11
N ILE A 31 -15.50 -9.65 -9.80
CA ILE A 31 -15.23 -9.53 -11.24
C ILE A 31 -16.52 -9.61 -12.05
N ASN A 32 -17.45 -10.50 -11.70
CA ASN A 32 -18.75 -10.61 -12.36
C ASN A 32 -19.58 -9.32 -12.24
N ARG A 33 -19.52 -8.61 -11.11
CA ARG A 33 -20.20 -7.30 -10.94
C ARG A 33 -19.62 -6.21 -11.85
N LEU A 34 -18.40 -6.40 -12.36
CA LEU A 34 -17.65 -5.40 -13.13
C LEU A 34 -17.64 -5.66 -14.65
N LYS A 35 -18.12 -6.82 -15.12
CA LYS A 35 -18.02 -7.23 -16.54
C LYS A 35 -18.57 -6.22 -17.55
N ASP A 36 -19.70 -5.60 -17.24
CA ASP A 36 -20.40 -4.67 -18.14
C ASP A 36 -20.06 -3.19 -17.88
N ARG A 37 -19.02 -2.92 -17.09
CA ARG A 37 -18.63 -1.56 -16.70
C ARG A 37 -17.22 -1.24 -17.17
N ASP A 38 -16.99 0.05 -17.43
CA ASP A 38 -15.65 0.58 -17.59
C ASP A 38 -14.94 0.54 -16.23
N VAL A 39 -13.89 -0.26 -16.12
CA VAL A 39 -13.16 -0.46 -14.86
C VAL A 39 -11.94 0.44 -14.81
N VAL A 40 -11.86 1.23 -13.73
CA VAL A 40 -10.67 2.00 -13.36
C VAL A 40 -10.09 1.39 -12.10
N ILE A 41 -8.80 1.06 -12.11
CA ILE A 41 -8.12 0.52 -10.94
C ILE A 41 -7.07 1.48 -10.40
N VAL A 42 -6.88 1.45 -9.08
CA VAL A 42 -5.69 1.98 -8.41
C VAL A 42 -4.84 0.80 -8.00
N ALA A 43 -3.59 0.76 -8.46
CA ALA A 43 -2.70 -0.35 -8.21
C ALA A 43 -1.33 0.11 -7.70
N ASP A 44 -0.73 -0.70 -6.83
CA ASP A 44 0.55 -0.39 -6.20
C ASP A 44 1.33 -1.64 -5.82
N GLY A 45 2.65 -1.53 -5.90
CA GLY A 45 3.61 -2.57 -5.58
C GLY A 45 4.23 -2.37 -4.20
N ARG A 46 4.09 -3.36 -3.33
CA ARG A 46 4.76 -3.39 -2.03
C ARG A 46 5.92 -4.37 -2.05
N MET A 47 7.13 -3.84 -1.88
CA MET A 47 8.32 -4.64 -1.60
C MET A 47 8.45 -4.92 -0.11
N ASP A 48 8.95 -6.10 0.23
CA ASP A 48 9.39 -6.34 1.61
C ASP A 48 10.60 -5.46 1.95
N SER A 49 10.66 -4.96 3.19
CA SER A 49 11.64 -3.92 3.56
C SER A 49 13.09 -4.38 3.45
N PRO A 50 14.05 -3.44 3.22
CA PRO A 50 15.48 -3.75 3.30
C PRO A 50 15.83 -4.36 4.66
N GLY A 51 16.40 -5.56 4.66
CA GLY A 51 16.66 -6.39 5.84
C GLY A 51 16.91 -7.86 5.49
N HIS A 52 16.68 -8.78 6.43
CA HIS A 52 17.08 -10.19 6.32
C HIS A 52 16.42 -11.01 5.20
N CYS A 53 15.38 -10.55 4.49
CA CYS A 53 14.77 -11.26 3.35
C CYS A 53 13.91 -10.30 2.51
N ALA A 54 14.50 -9.38 1.74
CA ALA A 54 13.78 -8.70 0.65
C ALA A 54 13.48 -9.71 -0.47
N GLN A 55 12.43 -10.53 -0.27
CA GLN A 55 12.14 -11.74 -1.04
C GLN A 55 10.86 -11.63 -1.87
N TYR A 56 9.85 -10.88 -1.42
CA TYR A 56 8.53 -10.83 -2.05
C TYR A 56 8.18 -9.43 -2.55
N CYS A 57 7.59 -9.37 -3.73
CA CYS A 57 6.85 -8.21 -4.24
C CYS A 57 5.38 -8.57 -4.28
N THR A 58 4.53 -7.84 -3.57
CA THR A 58 3.08 -8.00 -3.68
C THR A 58 2.51 -6.79 -4.41
N TYR A 59 1.92 -7.04 -5.57
CA TYR A 59 1.21 -6.04 -6.35
C TYR A 59 -0.29 -6.19 -6.11
N THR A 60 -0.95 -5.09 -5.77
CA THR A 60 -2.37 -5.08 -5.43
C THR A 60 -3.11 -4.12 -6.35
N ALA A 61 -4.26 -4.55 -6.88
CA ALA A 61 -5.19 -3.70 -7.60
C ALA A 61 -6.52 -3.56 -6.84
N MET A 62 -6.93 -2.32 -6.63
CA MET A 62 -8.20 -1.92 -6.05
C MET A 62 -9.07 -1.27 -7.12
N GLU A 63 -10.32 -1.68 -7.22
CA GLU A 63 -11.29 -1.01 -8.08
C GLU A 63 -11.64 0.36 -7.49
N ASN A 64 -11.64 1.40 -8.32
CA ASN A 64 -11.67 2.78 -7.85
C ASN A 64 -12.99 3.18 -7.17
N GLU A 65 -14.14 2.78 -7.69
CA GLU A 65 -15.44 3.25 -7.16
C GLU A 65 -15.85 2.51 -5.89
N SER A 66 -15.85 1.19 -5.94
CA SER A 66 -16.22 0.29 -4.84
C SER A 66 -15.14 0.18 -3.78
N ARG A 67 -13.89 0.57 -4.08
CA ARG A 67 -12.70 0.34 -3.24
C ARG A 67 -12.45 -1.14 -2.94
N GLU A 68 -13.03 -2.06 -3.70
CA GLU A 68 -12.81 -3.49 -3.52
C GLU A 68 -11.43 -3.89 -4.05
N ILE A 69 -10.69 -4.72 -3.30
CA ILE A 69 -9.47 -5.36 -3.81
C ILE A 69 -9.89 -6.45 -4.78
N ILE A 70 -9.49 -6.33 -6.04
CA ILE A 70 -9.88 -7.27 -7.10
C ILE A 70 -8.68 -8.07 -7.64
N SER A 71 -7.45 -7.75 -7.23
CA SER A 71 -6.27 -8.55 -7.56
C SER A 71 -5.17 -8.37 -6.53
N VAL A 72 -4.51 -9.49 -6.20
CA VAL A 72 -3.33 -9.54 -5.32
C VAL A 72 -2.37 -10.58 -5.89
N PHE A 73 -1.30 -10.13 -6.54
CA PHE A 73 -0.25 -11.00 -7.06
C PHE A 73 1.02 -10.86 -6.24
N THR A 74 1.59 -11.99 -5.83
CA THR A 74 2.89 -12.02 -5.18
C THR A 74 3.92 -12.67 -6.09
N VAL A 75 5.04 -12.00 -6.31
CA VAL A 75 6.20 -12.51 -7.04
C VAL A 75 7.34 -12.74 -6.04
N ASP A 76 7.93 -13.92 -6.07
CA ASP A 76 9.15 -14.25 -5.34
C ASP A 76 10.39 -13.83 -6.15
N LYS A 77 11.40 -13.33 -5.46
CA LYS A 77 12.65 -12.85 -6.04
C LYS A 77 13.35 -13.89 -6.92
N ARG A 78 13.14 -15.19 -6.67
CA ARG A 78 13.69 -16.26 -7.51
C ARG A 78 13.09 -16.31 -8.91
N GLU A 79 11.87 -15.83 -9.09
CA GLU A 79 11.18 -15.82 -10.38
C GLU A 79 11.76 -14.76 -11.34
N THR A 80 12.47 -13.75 -10.83
CA THR A 80 12.96 -12.61 -11.63
C THR A 80 14.49 -12.52 -11.71
N GLY A 81 15.16 -13.67 -11.68
CA GLY A 81 16.63 -13.70 -11.69
C GLY A 81 17.25 -12.98 -10.48
N ARG A 82 16.52 -12.89 -9.37
CA ARG A 82 16.91 -12.20 -8.13
C ARG A 82 17.06 -10.68 -8.25
N ASN A 83 16.39 -10.06 -9.21
CA ASN A 83 16.38 -8.61 -9.40
C ASN A 83 15.05 -7.98 -8.92
N SER A 84 15.11 -7.18 -7.85
CA SER A 84 13.94 -6.55 -7.24
C SER A 84 13.26 -5.50 -8.13
N VAL A 85 14.00 -4.86 -9.04
CA VAL A 85 13.42 -3.87 -9.97
C VAL A 85 12.54 -4.58 -10.99
N ILE A 86 12.95 -5.76 -11.44
CA ILE A 86 12.18 -6.60 -12.38
C ILE A 86 10.95 -7.19 -11.68
N MET A 87 11.01 -7.48 -10.38
CA MET A 87 9.87 -8.04 -9.63
C MET A 87 8.63 -7.17 -9.70
N GLU A 88 8.76 -5.86 -9.46
CA GLU A 88 7.61 -4.96 -9.48
C GLU A 88 7.00 -4.84 -10.88
N ARG A 89 7.86 -4.77 -11.90
CA ARG A 89 7.44 -4.79 -13.31
C ARG A 89 6.70 -6.08 -13.66
N GLU A 90 7.24 -7.23 -13.28
CA GLU A 90 6.65 -8.55 -13.53
C GLU A 90 5.29 -8.69 -12.83
N ALA A 91 5.22 -8.32 -11.56
CA ALA A 91 3.98 -8.37 -10.79
C ALA A 91 2.90 -7.45 -11.37
N PHE A 92 3.30 -6.26 -11.84
CA PHE A 92 2.43 -5.33 -12.56
C PHE A 92 1.87 -5.95 -13.84
N VAL A 93 2.74 -6.51 -14.70
CA VAL A 93 2.33 -7.13 -15.98
C VAL A 93 1.34 -8.26 -15.72
N ARG A 94 1.65 -9.19 -14.81
CA ARG A 94 0.73 -10.29 -14.46
C ARG A 94 -0.63 -9.77 -13.97
N THR A 95 -0.63 -8.73 -13.15
CA THR A 95 -1.86 -8.13 -12.62
C THR A 95 -2.72 -7.53 -13.73
N VAL A 96 -2.11 -6.71 -14.60
CA VAL A 96 -2.83 -6.00 -15.66
C VAL A 96 -3.28 -6.95 -16.76
N ASP A 97 -2.42 -7.88 -17.20
CA ASP A 97 -2.76 -8.86 -18.22
C ASP A 97 -3.93 -9.75 -17.77
N THR A 98 -3.95 -10.17 -16.50
CA THR A 98 -5.08 -10.94 -15.95
C THR A 98 -6.36 -10.11 -15.99
N LEU A 99 -6.33 -8.87 -15.49
CA LEU A 99 -7.52 -8.01 -15.44
C LEU A 99 -8.02 -7.59 -16.82
N LEU A 100 -7.14 -7.38 -17.80
CA LEU A 100 -7.51 -7.08 -19.19
C LEU A 100 -8.32 -8.22 -19.83
N ASN A 101 -8.10 -9.46 -19.40
CA ASN A 101 -8.83 -10.63 -19.90
C ASN A 101 -10.14 -10.90 -19.13
N GLU A 102 -10.35 -10.27 -17.98
CA GLU A 102 -11.48 -10.55 -17.09
C GLU A 102 -12.51 -9.41 -17.04
N VAL A 103 -12.08 -8.15 -17.21
CA VAL A 103 -12.92 -6.96 -17.14
C VAL A 103 -12.56 -5.96 -18.24
N LYS A 104 -13.48 -5.04 -18.54
CA LYS A 104 -13.23 -3.92 -19.45
C LYS A 104 -12.39 -2.84 -18.75
N LEU A 105 -11.10 -3.14 -18.57
CA LEU A 105 -10.14 -2.25 -17.93
C LEU A 105 -9.83 -1.05 -18.84
N VAL A 106 -10.33 0.13 -18.47
CA VAL A 106 -10.12 1.36 -19.24
C VAL A 106 -8.94 2.18 -18.74
N GLU A 107 -8.58 2.05 -17.46
CA GLU A 107 -7.53 2.87 -16.84
C GLU A 107 -6.86 2.19 -15.64
N VAL A 108 -5.56 2.43 -15.49
CA VAL A 108 -4.74 1.97 -14.36
C VAL A 108 -3.98 3.15 -13.74
N CYS A 109 -4.29 3.44 -12.48
CA CYS A 109 -3.62 4.45 -11.66
C CYS A 109 -2.52 3.81 -10.80
N THR A 110 -1.26 4.13 -11.07
CA THR A 110 -0.11 3.55 -10.35
C THR A 110 0.94 4.60 -9.96
N ASP A 111 1.86 4.23 -9.06
CA ASP A 111 3.03 5.03 -8.72
C ASP A 111 3.93 5.23 -9.94
N ALA A 112 4.66 6.35 -9.97
CA ALA A 112 5.54 6.69 -11.10
C ALA A 112 6.84 5.86 -11.11
N HIS A 113 6.73 4.54 -11.04
CA HIS A 113 7.85 3.63 -11.26
C HIS A 113 8.26 3.69 -12.73
N VAL A 114 9.54 3.95 -13.01
CA VAL A 114 10.04 4.28 -14.36
C VAL A 114 9.81 3.13 -15.35
N GLN A 115 9.96 1.87 -14.91
CA GLN A 115 9.75 0.71 -15.79
C GLN A 115 8.27 0.45 -16.10
N ILE A 116 7.39 0.65 -15.11
CA ILE A 116 5.94 0.54 -15.32
C ILE A 116 5.49 1.67 -16.26
N SER A 117 6.07 2.86 -16.09
CA SER A 117 5.81 4.02 -16.95
C SER A 117 6.20 3.80 -18.41
N ALA A 118 7.17 2.92 -18.69
CA ALA A 118 7.59 2.58 -20.05
C ALA A 118 6.65 1.56 -20.72
N LEU A 119 5.94 0.74 -19.95
CA LEU A 119 4.99 -0.26 -20.45
C LEU A 119 3.62 0.34 -20.78
N MET A 120 3.27 1.48 -20.20
CA MET A 120 1.96 2.10 -20.35
C MET A 120 1.93 3.09 -21.52
N SER A 121 1.17 2.77 -22.58
CA SER A 121 0.94 3.66 -23.72
C SER A 121 0.01 4.84 -23.37
N ARG A 122 -0.98 4.61 -22.49
CA ARG A 122 -1.86 5.61 -21.89
C ARG A 122 -1.45 5.81 -20.43
N LYS A 123 -0.82 6.96 -20.16
CA LYS A 123 -0.21 7.30 -18.88
C LYS A 123 -1.25 7.89 -17.95
N VAL A 124 -1.20 7.46 -16.69
CA VAL A 124 -1.79 8.20 -15.56
C VAL A 124 -0.82 8.09 -14.38
N GLN A 125 -0.20 9.21 -14.02
CA GLN A 125 0.72 9.29 -12.87
C GLN A 125 0.01 9.93 -11.67
N ARG A 126 0.53 9.65 -10.47
CA ARG A 126 -0.11 10.03 -9.19
C ARG A 126 0.17 11.48 -8.72
N PRO A 127 -0.71 12.04 -7.84
CA PRO A 127 -0.59 13.38 -7.26
C PRO A 127 0.62 13.59 -6.35
N TRP A 128 1.12 12.54 -5.70
CA TRP A 128 2.21 12.68 -4.74
C TRP A 128 3.50 13.16 -5.40
N ASN A 129 3.67 12.97 -6.72
CA ASN A 129 4.81 13.53 -7.45
C ASN A 129 4.84 15.06 -7.34
N LEU A 130 3.68 15.72 -7.40
CA LEU A 130 3.58 17.17 -7.21
C LEU A 130 3.89 17.55 -5.76
N ALA A 131 3.30 16.85 -4.78
CA ALA A 131 3.54 17.14 -3.37
C ALA A 131 5.01 16.90 -2.95
N LYS A 132 5.64 15.82 -3.45
CA LYS A 132 7.06 15.54 -3.22
C LYS A 132 7.96 16.55 -3.93
N ARG A 133 7.60 17.06 -5.11
CA ARG A 133 8.33 18.14 -5.79
C ARG A 133 8.26 19.46 -5.02
N ILE A 134 7.08 19.81 -4.50
CA ILE A 134 6.90 20.97 -3.63
C ILE A 134 7.74 20.80 -2.36
N HIS A 135 7.69 19.65 -1.69
CA HIS A 135 8.54 19.38 -0.53
C HIS A 135 10.03 19.38 -0.84
N ALA A 136 10.46 18.80 -1.96
CA ALA A 136 11.86 18.76 -2.37
C ALA A 136 12.40 20.15 -2.74
N SER A 137 11.55 21.07 -3.18
CA SER A 137 11.94 22.45 -3.43
C SER A 137 12.12 23.28 -2.16
N GLN A 138 11.64 22.81 -0.98
CA GLN A 138 11.66 23.60 0.24
C GLN A 138 13.08 23.76 0.80
N VAL A 139 13.63 24.95 0.63
CA VAL A 139 14.87 25.40 1.28
C VAL A 139 14.52 26.28 2.48
N LYS A 140 15.50 26.52 3.37
CA LYS A 140 15.36 27.40 4.54
C LYS A 140 14.80 28.78 4.08
N GLY A 141 13.66 29.20 4.64
CA GLY A 141 12.96 30.44 4.24
C GLY A 141 11.68 30.27 3.40
N GLN A 142 11.28 29.02 3.08
CA GLN A 142 10.09 28.73 2.25
C GLN A 142 8.96 28.00 3.02
N SER A 143 8.89 28.19 4.34
CA SER A 143 7.91 27.53 5.22
C SER A 143 6.46 27.86 4.88
N SER A 144 6.20 29.04 4.33
CA SER A 144 4.87 29.48 3.86
C SER A 144 4.33 28.63 2.71
N LEU A 145 5.18 27.93 1.96
CA LEU A 145 4.72 27.01 0.90
C LEU A 145 4.04 25.75 1.48
N SER A 146 4.39 25.37 2.71
CA SER A 146 3.80 24.20 3.39
C SER A 146 2.33 24.41 3.75
N SER A 147 1.93 25.63 4.10
CA SER A 147 0.51 25.93 4.41
C SER A 147 -0.34 25.83 3.16
N TRP A 148 0.20 26.23 2.01
CA TRP A 148 -0.46 26.18 0.70
C TRP A 148 -0.47 24.81 0.03
N LEU A 149 0.32 23.84 0.51
CA LEU A 149 0.49 22.55 -0.17
C LEU A 149 -0.84 21.84 -0.47
N LYS A 150 -1.76 21.84 0.50
CA LYS A 150 -3.07 21.19 0.33
C LYS A 150 -3.87 21.88 -0.77
N ASP A 151 -3.91 23.20 -0.76
CA ASP A 151 -4.70 23.99 -1.71
C ASP A 151 -4.09 23.99 -3.10
N ILE A 152 -2.75 23.99 -3.21
CA ILE A 152 -2.03 23.80 -4.48
C ILE A 152 -2.36 22.44 -5.09
N VAL A 153 -2.35 21.36 -4.31
CA VAL A 153 -2.68 20.01 -4.81
C VAL A 153 -4.15 19.93 -5.20
N ASN A 154 -5.05 20.52 -4.42
CA ASN A 154 -6.49 20.58 -4.76
C ASN A 154 -6.72 21.39 -6.04
N HIS A 155 -6.07 22.54 -6.17
CA HIS A 155 -6.14 23.40 -7.34
C HIS A 155 -5.58 22.71 -8.58
N PHE A 156 -4.48 21.94 -8.47
CA PHE A 156 -3.98 21.11 -9.56
C PHE A 156 -5.06 20.17 -10.11
N TRP A 157 -5.78 19.47 -9.23
CA TRP A 157 -6.87 18.58 -9.63
C TRP A 157 -8.05 19.32 -10.24
N TRP A 158 -8.37 20.49 -9.71
CA TRP A 158 -9.41 21.34 -10.28
C TRP A 158 -9.00 21.85 -11.68
N CYS A 159 -7.77 22.31 -11.87
CA CYS A 159 -7.22 22.73 -13.16
C CYS A 159 -7.16 21.61 -14.18
N CYS A 160 -7.06 20.34 -13.74
CA CYS A 160 -7.16 19.22 -14.68
C CYS A 160 -8.51 19.19 -15.42
N LYS A 161 -9.51 19.93 -14.94
CA LYS A 161 -10.83 20.10 -15.59
C LYS A 161 -10.89 21.31 -16.53
N THR A 162 -10.09 22.35 -16.28
CA THR A 162 -10.27 23.71 -16.85
C THR A 162 -9.03 24.30 -17.54
N GLU A 163 -7.89 23.59 -17.58
CA GLU A 163 -6.60 24.03 -18.16
C GLU A 163 -5.94 25.26 -17.50
N LEU A 164 -6.41 25.72 -16.34
CA LEU A 164 -5.96 26.95 -15.68
C LEU A 164 -4.74 26.80 -14.76
N TRP A 165 -3.87 25.80 -14.96
CA TRP A 165 -2.76 25.48 -14.03
C TRP A 165 -1.81 26.66 -13.76
N LEU A 166 -1.55 27.50 -14.78
CA LEU A 166 -0.70 28.68 -14.62
C LEU A 166 -1.37 29.78 -13.77
N GLY A 167 -2.70 29.76 -13.64
CA GLY A 167 -3.49 30.66 -12.81
C GLY A 167 -3.18 30.54 -11.32
N LEU A 168 -2.67 29.38 -10.87
CA LEU A 168 -2.26 29.16 -9.49
C LEU A 168 -1.29 30.23 -8.97
N LEU A 169 -0.37 30.68 -9.83
CA LEU A 169 0.66 31.66 -9.45
C LEU A 169 0.07 33.04 -9.12
N TYR A 170 -1.09 33.34 -9.69
CA TYR A 170 -1.83 34.58 -9.42
C TYR A 170 -2.69 34.39 -8.16
N HIS A 171 -3.40 33.26 -8.07
CA HIS A 171 -4.27 32.94 -6.95
C HIS A 171 -3.54 32.93 -5.59
N VAL A 172 -2.38 32.28 -5.48
CA VAL A 172 -1.62 32.23 -4.22
C VAL A 172 -1.09 33.60 -3.74
N THR A 173 -1.10 34.61 -4.63
CA THR A 173 -0.73 36.00 -4.33
C THR A 173 -1.94 36.93 -4.19
N ASN A 174 -3.15 36.38 -4.02
CA ASN A 174 -4.40 37.14 -3.94
C ASN A 174 -4.73 37.94 -5.22
N GLU A 175 -4.31 37.43 -6.39
CA GLU A 175 -4.66 37.99 -7.69
C GLU A 175 -5.64 37.05 -8.41
N ASP A 176 -6.93 37.39 -8.37
CA ASP A 176 -8.00 36.55 -8.94
C ASP A 176 -8.29 36.82 -10.42
N ARG A 177 -7.62 37.80 -11.03
CA ARG A 177 -7.72 38.12 -12.47
C ARG A 177 -6.35 38.35 -13.07
N TRP A 178 -6.11 37.79 -14.25
CA TRP A 178 -4.90 37.99 -15.05
C TRP A 178 -5.24 38.00 -16.54
N VAL A 179 -4.25 38.31 -17.38
CA VAL A 179 -4.43 38.53 -18.83
C VAL A 179 -5.05 37.33 -19.56
N LEU A 180 -4.86 36.11 -19.04
CA LEU A 180 -5.29 34.86 -19.67
C LEU A 180 -6.44 34.17 -18.93
N GLY A 181 -7.05 34.80 -17.91
CA GLY A 181 -8.15 34.21 -17.17
C GLY A 181 -8.40 34.81 -15.78
N SER A 182 -9.31 34.18 -15.04
CA SER A 182 -9.63 34.53 -13.66
C SER A 182 -9.88 33.28 -12.84
N CYS A 183 -9.79 33.40 -11.52
CA CYS A 183 -10.23 32.36 -10.60
C CYS A 183 -11.73 32.07 -10.82
N GLN A 184 -12.11 30.78 -10.82
CA GLN A 184 -13.48 30.33 -11.01
C GLN A 184 -13.98 29.63 -9.75
N HIS A 185 -14.16 30.41 -8.69
CA HIS A 185 -14.83 30.00 -7.47
C HIS A 185 -15.78 31.11 -7.01
N ALA A 186 -16.79 30.76 -6.22
CA ALA A 186 -17.60 31.76 -5.52
C ALA A 186 -16.71 32.54 -4.52
N ASP A 187 -17.15 33.74 -4.12
CA ASP A 187 -16.45 34.54 -3.12
C ASP A 187 -16.22 33.68 -1.87
N LEU A 188 -14.95 33.54 -1.48
CA LEU A 188 -14.59 32.77 -0.29
C LEU A 188 -15.15 33.53 0.91
N GLU A 189 -16.03 32.89 1.70
CA GLU A 189 -16.52 33.48 2.95
C GLU A 189 -15.31 33.93 3.79
N PHE A 190 -15.33 35.19 4.23
CA PHE A 190 -14.28 35.83 5.02
C PHE A 190 -14.03 35.03 6.31
N GLY A 191 -13.08 34.11 6.27
CA GLY A 191 -12.74 33.25 7.41
C GLY A 191 -11.51 32.35 7.21
N GLY A 192 -10.83 32.41 6.07
CA GLY A 192 -9.58 31.69 5.85
C GLY A 192 -8.44 32.34 6.61
N THR A 193 -7.83 31.62 7.57
CA THR A 193 -6.57 32.00 8.22
C THR A 193 -5.33 31.84 7.32
N GLN A 194 -5.55 31.65 6.01
CA GLN A 194 -4.53 31.35 5.02
C GLN A 194 -3.74 32.63 4.70
N GLN A 195 -2.48 32.69 5.10
CA GLN A 195 -1.59 33.78 4.72
C GLN A 195 -1.19 33.63 3.24
N TRP A 196 -1.49 34.65 2.44
CA TRP A 196 -1.07 34.73 1.03
C TRP A 196 0.45 34.71 0.89
N LEU A 197 0.94 34.18 -0.24
CA LEU A 197 2.36 34.26 -0.56
C LEU A 197 2.70 35.68 -1.01
N GLU A 198 3.81 36.21 -0.48
CA GLU A 198 4.32 37.49 -0.94
C GLU A 198 4.93 37.35 -2.34
N ARG A 199 4.52 38.22 -3.26
CA ARG A 199 4.99 38.18 -4.65
C ARG A 199 6.49 38.45 -4.73
N GLY A 200 7.23 37.47 -5.23
CA GLY A 200 8.69 37.59 -5.42
C GLY A 200 9.48 37.06 -4.22
N SER A 201 8.78 36.60 -3.17
CA SER A 201 9.39 35.84 -2.09
C SER A 201 10.04 34.55 -2.60
N MET A 202 10.99 34.02 -1.83
CA MET A 202 11.64 32.74 -2.14
C MET A 202 10.63 31.59 -2.30
N ALA A 203 9.52 31.61 -1.55
CA ALA A 203 8.45 30.62 -1.65
C ALA A 203 7.66 30.77 -2.96
N HIS A 204 7.36 32.01 -3.38
CA HIS A 204 6.69 32.26 -4.65
C HIS A 204 7.57 31.88 -5.85
N GLU A 205 8.86 32.23 -5.83
CA GLU A 205 9.78 31.86 -6.92
C GLU A 205 10.02 30.35 -7.00
N ALA A 206 10.11 29.66 -5.86
CA ALA A 206 10.16 28.19 -5.84
C ALA A 206 8.91 27.59 -6.49
N LEU A 207 7.71 28.07 -6.13
CA LEU A 207 6.48 27.61 -6.76
C LEU A 207 6.42 27.91 -8.26
N LYS A 208 6.83 29.10 -8.68
CA LYS A 208 6.96 29.46 -10.11
C LYS A 208 7.86 28.49 -10.86
N SER A 209 9.00 28.11 -10.29
CA SER A 209 9.95 27.19 -10.90
C SER A 209 9.35 25.79 -11.15
N ILE A 210 8.45 25.35 -10.26
CA ILE A 210 7.75 24.06 -10.37
C ILE A 210 6.62 24.16 -11.41
N VAL A 211 5.76 25.18 -11.27
CA VAL A 211 4.57 25.37 -12.11
C VAL A 211 4.98 25.60 -13.57
N ARG A 212 6.06 26.35 -13.83
CA ARG A 212 6.59 26.65 -15.17
C ARG A 212 7.63 25.66 -15.67
N ASN A 213 7.89 24.57 -14.94
CA ASN A 213 8.90 23.60 -15.34
C ASN A 213 8.53 22.98 -16.70
N LYS A 214 9.35 23.15 -17.74
CA LYS A 214 9.03 22.66 -19.10
C LYS A 214 8.78 21.15 -19.13
N ARG A 215 9.57 20.37 -18.39
CA ARG A 215 9.38 18.91 -18.28
C ARG A 215 8.04 18.60 -17.63
N TRP A 216 7.65 19.33 -16.57
CA TRP A 216 6.35 19.20 -15.94
C TRP A 216 5.21 19.52 -16.89
N LEU A 217 5.24 20.65 -17.58
CA LEU A 217 4.17 21.03 -18.52
C LEU A 217 4.02 19.99 -19.66
N ASN A 218 5.11 19.38 -20.10
CA ASN A 218 5.10 18.26 -21.04
C ASN A 218 4.58 16.95 -20.44
N GLU A 219 4.40 16.86 -19.13
CA GLU A 219 3.84 15.69 -18.44
C GLU A 219 2.44 15.96 -17.88
N VAL A 220 2.06 17.22 -17.66
CA VAL A 220 0.76 17.61 -17.09
C VAL A 220 -0.40 17.04 -17.90
N HIS A 221 -0.32 17.02 -19.24
CA HIS A 221 -1.38 16.45 -20.08
C HIS A 221 -1.66 14.96 -19.81
N LYS A 222 -0.68 14.21 -19.28
CA LYS A 222 -0.87 12.81 -18.85
C LYS A 222 -1.81 12.71 -17.63
N TYR A 223 -1.98 13.81 -16.90
CA TYR A 223 -2.94 13.96 -15.81
C TYR A 223 -4.25 14.65 -16.27
N LEU A 224 -4.32 15.18 -17.50
CA LEU A 224 -5.51 15.85 -18.06
C LEU A 224 -6.44 14.87 -18.79
N ASN A 225 -5.95 13.72 -19.24
CA ASN A 225 -6.78 12.67 -19.87
C ASN A 225 -7.85 12.06 -18.95
N PHE A 226 -7.86 12.42 -17.67
CA PHE A 226 -8.91 12.10 -16.70
C PHE A 226 -10.28 12.75 -17.02
N ARG A 227 -10.37 13.61 -18.03
CA ARG A 227 -11.54 14.47 -18.29
C ARG A 227 -12.85 13.71 -18.59
N SER A 228 -12.79 12.47 -19.07
CA SER A 228 -13.97 11.76 -19.59
C SER A 228 -14.84 11.02 -18.57
N PHE A 229 -14.48 11.00 -17.27
CA PHE A 229 -15.25 10.26 -16.26
C PHE A 229 -15.45 11.03 -14.93
N PHE A 230 -15.43 12.38 -14.99
CA PHE A 230 -15.34 13.21 -13.78
C PHE A 230 -16.66 13.78 -13.24
N GLU A 231 -17.82 13.45 -13.82
CA GLU A 231 -19.12 13.86 -13.24
C GLU A 231 -19.49 13.04 -11.99
N HIS A 232 -18.89 11.87 -11.76
CA HIS A 232 -19.23 11.00 -10.60
C HIS A 232 -18.05 10.59 -9.70
N ILE A 233 -16.80 10.90 -10.05
CA ILE A 233 -15.62 10.42 -9.29
C ILE A 233 -15.31 11.33 -8.10
N HIS A 234 -15.81 10.96 -6.93
CA HIS A 234 -15.24 11.40 -5.65
C HIS A 234 -13.91 10.66 -5.42
N ILE A 235 -12.86 11.25 -6.01
CA ILE A 235 -11.43 11.18 -5.64
C ILE A 235 -10.82 9.77 -5.63
N LEU A 236 -10.00 9.48 -6.62
CA LEU A 236 -8.93 8.46 -6.60
C LEU A 236 -7.97 8.72 -5.42
N SER A 237 -8.40 8.38 -4.21
CA SER A 237 -7.63 8.57 -2.99
C SER A 237 -6.81 7.31 -2.79
N THR A 238 -5.52 7.43 -3.07
CA THR A 238 -4.52 6.40 -2.77
C THR A 238 -4.43 6.10 -1.26
N ALA A 239 -5.10 6.89 -0.42
CA ALA A 239 -5.19 6.63 1.01
C ALA A 239 -5.89 5.30 1.33
N ASP A 240 -6.84 4.87 0.51
CA ASP A 240 -7.53 3.60 0.74
C ASP A 240 -6.62 2.41 0.40
N LEU A 241 -5.89 2.49 -0.71
CA LEU A 241 -4.89 1.49 -1.05
C LEU A 241 -3.72 1.50 -0.05
N GLU A 242 -3.24 2.66 0.39
CA GLU A 242 -2.21 2.78 1.44
C GLU A 242 -2.70 2.24 2.79
N SER A 243 -3.97 2.47 3.12
CA SER A 243 -4.63 1.87 4.29
C SER A 243 -4.64 0.34 4.18
N PHE A 244 -4.93 -0.21 3.01
CA PHE A 244 -4.81 -1.65 2.75
C PHE A 244 -3.36 -2.15 2.88
N GLN A 245 -2.37 -1.45 2.34
CA GLN A 245 -0.95 -1.85 2.47
C GLN A 245 -0.50 -1.90 3.95
N ASN A 246 -1.05 -1.03 4.79
CA ASN A 246 -0.86 -1.09 6.24
C ASN A 246 -1.62 -2.25 6.88
N HIS A 247 -2.83 -2.56 6.39
CA HIS A 247 -3.64 -3.67 6.85
C HIS A 247 -2.95 -5.03 6.66
N ILE A 248 -2.25 -5.21 5.54
CA ILE A 248 -1.43 -6.41 5.26
C ILE A 248 -0.46 -6.75 6.40
N LEU A 249 0.09 -5.75 7.10
CA LEU A 249 1.05 -5.97 8.19
C LEU A 249 0.49 -6.78 9.36
N MET A 250 -0.84 -6.80 9.52
CA MET A 250 -1.52 -7.62 10.52
C MET A 250 -1.48 -9.12 10.16
N TYR A 251 -1.40 -9.43 8.86
CA TYR A 251 -1.42 -10.80 8.33
C TYR A 251 -0.02 -11.31 7.98
N ALA A 252 0.84 -10.45 7.41
CA ALA A 252 2.26 -10.75 7.21
C ALA A 252 3.13 -9.61 7.72
N SER A 253 3.53 -9.73 8.98
CA SER A 253 4.50 -8.84 9.59
C SER A 253 5.85 -8.96 8.90
N LYS A 254 6.50 -7.82 8.67
CA LYS A 254 7.87 -7.70 8.12
C LYS A 254 8.95 -8.35 9.01
N ARG A 255 8.59 -8.73 10.23
CA ARG A 255 9.50 -9.36 11.22
C ARG A 255 9.45 -10.88 11.20
N THR A 256 8.56 -11.47 10.42
CA THR A 256 8.35 -12.92 10.38
C THR A 256 8.58 -13.43 8.97
N ALA A 257 9.46 -14.42 8.84
CA ALA A 257 9.68 -15.10 7.57
C ALA A 257 8.56 -16.12 7.33
N PHE A 258 8.01 -16.12 6.12
CA PHE A 258 7.00 -17.07 5.66
C PHE A 258 7.51 -17.80 4.43
N SER A 259 7.13 -19.07 4.26
CA SER A 259 7.33 -19.76 2.98
C SER A 259 6.45 -19.11 1.90
N PRO A 260 6.85 -19.17 0.61
CA PRO A 260 6.11 -18.51 -0.46
C PRO A 260 4.59 -18.83 -0.49
N PRO A 261 4.15 -20.10 -0.45
CA PRO A 261 2.72 -20.42 -0.48
C PRO A 261 1.94 -19.87 0.73
N VAL A 262 2.58 -19.83 1.91
CA VAL A 262 1.96 -19.30 3.14
C VAL A 262 1.91 -17.78 3.12
N PHE A 263 2.94 -17.13 2.57
CA PHE A 263 2.96 -15.67 2.42
C PHE A 263 1.84 -15.22 1.49
N GLU A 264 1.72 -15.86 0.34
CA GLU A 264 0.65 -15.60 -0.64
C GLU A 264 -0.74 -15.78 -0.01
N ALA A 265 -1.00 -16.92 0.65
CA ALA A 265 -2.27 -17.15 1.35
C ALA A 265 -2.58 -16.07 2.41
N ARG A 266 -1.55 -15.56 3.11
CA ARG A 266 -1.74 -14.45 4.06
C ARG A 266 -2.08 -13.13 3.36
N MET A 267 -1.55 -12.87 2.17
CA MET A 267 -1.94 -11.69 1.38
C MET A 267 -3.40 -11.76 0.97
N LEU A 268 -3.86 -12.94 0.53
CA LEU A 268 -5.26 -13.17 0.18
C LEU A 268 -6.19 -13.03 1.39
N LEU A 269 -5.81 -13.57 2.56
CA LEU A 269 -6.55 -13.37 3.81
C LEU A 269 -6.70 -11.90 4.19
N ALA A 270 -5.64 -11.09 4.00
CA ALA A 270 -5.72 -9.66 4.23
C ALA A 270 -6.69 -8.97 3.27
N ALA A 271 -6.69 -9.35 2.00
CA ALA A 271 -7.60 -8.82 0.99
C ALA A 271 -9.05 -9.18 1.29
N MET A 272 -9.33 -10.42 1.70
CA MET A 272 -10.66 -10.85 2.13
C MET A 272 -11.15 -10.10 3.37
N ASP A 273 -10.30 -9.98 4.40
CA ASP A 273 -10.65 -9.22 5.60
C ASP A 273 -10.91 -7.75 5.30
N TYR A 274 -10.13 -7.16 4.39
CA TYR A 274 -10.37 -5.79 3.95
C TYR A 274 -11.70 -5.66 3.19
N ASN A 275 -11.93 -6.50 2.17
CA ASN A 275 -13.13 -6.44 1.33
C ASN A 275 -14.40 -6.63 2.16
N TYR A 276 -14.40 -7.57 3.10
CA TYR A 276 -15.53 -7.81 4.00
C TYR A 276 -15.85 -6.60 4.91
N HIS A 277 -14.86 -5.74 5.18
CA HIS A 277 -14.98 -4.66 6.17
C HIS A 277 -14.90 -3.24 5.59
N LYS A 278 -14.70 -3.07 4.29
CA LYS A 278 -14.51 -1.74 3.67
C LYS A 278 -15.73 -0.83 3.87
N ASP A 279 -16.93 -1.40 3.74
CA ASP A 279 -18.22 -0.70 3.78
C ASP A 279 -18.86 -0.66 5.17
N ARG A 280 -18.07 -0.90 6.25
CA ARG A 280 -18.58 -0.82 7.61
C ARG A 280 -19.18 0.56 7.89
N PRO A 281 -20.39 0.62 8.49
CA PRO A 281 -21.04 1.88 8.80
C PRO A 281 -20.27 2.65 9.87
N GLU A 282 -20.54 3.95 9.91
CA GLU A 282 -20.06 4.82 10.97
C GLU A 282 -20.77 4.51 12.28
N LEU A 283 -20.05 4.62 13.39
CA LEU A 283 -20.57 4.42 14.73
C LEU A 283 -21.34 5.67 15.15
N CYS A 284 -22.64 5.54 15.37
CA CYS A 284 -23.49 6.60 15.88
C CYS A 284 -23.70 6.47 17.39
N LYS A 285 -23.99 7.59 18.06
CA LYS A 285 -24.49 7.61 19.43
C LYS A 285 -26.01 7.36 19.45
N SER A 286 -26.59 7.28 20.64
CA SER A 286 -28.03 7.13 20.84
C SER A 286 -28.87 8.26 20.24
N ASP A 287 -28.29 9.45 20.08
CA ASP A 287 -28.92 10.63 19.46
C ASP A 287 -28.80 10.66 17.91
N GLY A 288 -28.20 9.63 17.30
CA GLY A 288 -27.95 9.57 15.86
C GLY A 288 -26.70 10.34 15.38
N SER A 289 -26.01 11.07 16.25
CA SER A 289 -24.77 11.78 15.90
C SER A 289 -23.58 10.82 15.74
N LYS A 290 -22.67 11.14 14.82
CA LYS A 290 -21.47 10.32 14.56
C LYS A 290 -20.47 10.41 15.71
N GLN A 291 -19.81 9.30 16.01
CA GLN A 291 -18.68 9.28 16.94
C GLN A 291 -17.36 9.53 16.21
N TYR A 292 -16.52 10.38 16.80
CA TYR A 292 -15.25 10.78 16.22
C TYR A 292 -14.09 10.46 17.16
N ARG A 293 -12.93 10.17 16.57
CA ARG A 293 -11.66 10.02 17.26
C ARG A 293 -10.65 11.04 16.73
N ARG A 294 -9.82 11.57 17.62
CA ARG A 294 -8.67 12.41 17.26
C ARG A 294 -7.47 11.52 16.93
N LEU A 295 -6.87 11.71 15.77
CA LEU A 295 -5.64 11.02 15.35
C LEU A 295 -4.53 12.03 15.07
N TYR A 296 -3.39 11.87 15.73
CA TYR A 296 -2.23 12.73 15.51
C TYR A 296 -1.41 12.23 14.31
N LYS A 297 -1.40 13.01 13.21
CA LYS A 297 -0.54 12.73 12.06
C LYS A 297 0.86 13.28 12.32
N LYS A 298 1.80 12.40 12.68
CA LYS A 298 3.21 12.77 12.95
C LYS A 298 3.86 13.57 11.81
N ASN A 299 3.69 13.13 10.57
CA ASN A 299 4.30 13.76 9.39
C ASN A 299 3.78 15.20 9.17
N ALA A 300 2.50 15.42 9.43
CA ALA A 300 1.86 16.74 9.25
C ALA A 300 1.80 17.56 10.54
N ARG A 301 2.34 17.03 11.66
CA ARG A 301 2.34 17.63 13.01
C ARG A 301 0.98 18.22 13.43
N ARG A 302 -0.12 17.58 13.05
CA ARG A 302 -1.48 18.04 13.33
C ARG A 302 -2.41 16.91 13.73
N TYR A 303 -3.41 17.23 14.52
CA TYR A 303 -4.54 16.35 14.76
C TYR A 303 -5.50 16.38 13.56
N MET A 304 -6.07 15.22 13.27
CA MET A 304 -7.21 15.09 12.36
C MET A 304 -8.37 14.44 13.11
N LEU A 305 -9.58 14.83 12.72
CA LEU A 305 -10.80 14.17 13.13
C LEU A 305 -11.02 12.95 12.23
N TYR A 306 -11.39 11.81 12.81
CA TYR A 306 -11.69 10.59 12.08
C TYR A 306 -13.00 10.00 12.59
N THR A 307 -13.93 9.63 11.70
CA THR A 307 -15.17 8.98 12.11
C THR A 307 -14.88 7.55 12.54
N GLN A 308 -15.35 7.17 13.73
CA GLN A 308 -15.22 5.80 14.20
C GLN A 308 -16.23 4.93 13.44
N LYS A 309 -15.78 3.78 12.90
CA LYS A 309 -16.66 2.79 12.28
C LYS A 309 -17.21 1.81 13.31
N THR A 310 -18.14 0.96 12.88
CA THR A 310 -18.54 -0.38 13.35
C THR A 310 -17.64 -1.08 14.37
N SER A 311 -18.02 -2.22 14.95
CA SER A 311 -17.02 -3.28 15.25
C SER A 311 -16.80 -4.14 13.99
N LYS A 312 -15.67 -4.85 13.88
CA LYS A 312 -15.46 -5.84 12.82
C LYS A 312 -16.30 -7.07 13.12
N THR A 313 -16.79 -7.75 12.09
CA THR A 313 -17.49 -9.03 12.22
C THR A 313 -16.80 -10.04 11.31
N TYR A 314 -16.73 -11.29 11.72
CA TYR A 314 -15.91 -12.27 11.00
C TYR A 314 -16.77 -13.41 10.46
N GLY A 315 -17.88 -13.07 9.81
CA GLY A 315 -18.87 -14.03 9.29
C GLY A 315 -18.29 -15.01 8.26
N TYR A 316 -17.30 -14.56 7.48
CA TYR A 316 -16.60 -15.40 6.51
C TYR A 316 -15.62 -16.41 7.14
N ILE A 317 -15.23 -16.25 8.41
CA ILE A 317 -14.26 -17.16 9.05
C ILE A 317 -14.86 -18.55 9.28
N PRO A 318 -16.07 -18.71 9.85
CA PRO A 318 -16.73 -20.02 9.95
C PRO A 318 -16.85 -20.76 8.61
N GLU A 319 -17.17 -20.06 7.52
CA GLU A 319 -17.26 -20.65 6.18
C GLU A 319 -15.89 -21.18 5.71
N LEU A 320 -14.85 -20.36 5.81
CA LEU A 320 -13.48 -20.76 5.47
C LEU A 320 -13.01 -21.94 6.35
N GLN A 321 -13.33 -21.93 7.64
CA GLN A 321 -13.03 -23.04 8.55
C GLN A 321 -13.76 -24.33 8.14
N ALA A 322 -15.03 -24.24 7.76
CA ALA A 322 -15.80 -25.36 7.27
C ALA A 322 -15.18 -25.95 5.99
N MET A 323 -14.74 -25.12 5.04
CA MET A 323 -14.05 -25.59 3.83
C MET A 323 -12.72 -26.30 4.14
N ILE A 324 -11.93 -25.77 5.09
CA ILE A 324 -10.67 -26.41 5.51
C ILE A 324 -10.96 -27.78 6.14
N LEU A 325 -12.00 -27.87 6.97
CA LEU A 325 -12.42 -29.13 7.58
C LEU A 325 -12.91 -30.13 6.52
N GLN A 326 -13.69 -29.68 5.54
CA GLN A 326 -14.17 -30.52 4.45
C GLN A 326 -13.02 -31.09 3.63
N LYS A 327 -12.05 -30.26 3.20
CA LYS A 327 -10.84 -30.75 2.51
C LYS A 327 -10.05 -31.76 3.33
N ARG A 328 -10.06 -31.62 4.67
CA ARG A 328 -9.41 -32.59 5.55
C ARG A 328 -10.17 -33.92 5.62
N LEU A 329 -11.50 -33.88 5.65
CA LEU A 329 -12.35 -35.07 5.66
C LEU A 329 -12.26 -35.85 4.35
N ASP A 330 -12.14 -35.14 3.22
CA ASP A 330 -12.03 -35.74 1.88
C ASP A 330 -10.60 -36.24 1.56
N GLY A 331 -9.60 -35.78 2.32
CA GLY A 331 -8.18 -36.08 2.10
C GLY A 331 -7.70 -37.40 2.70
N LYS A 332 -6.63 -37.98 2.14
CA LYS A 332 -6.03 -39.27 2.58
C LYS A 332 -5.13 -39.17 3.83
N GLY A 333 -5.27 -38.12 4.64
CA GLY A 333 -4.45 -37.86 5.83
C GLY A 333 -3.20 -36.99 5.57
N MET A 334 -2.41 -36.70 6.61
CA MET A 334 -1.25 -35.80 6.49
C MET A 334 -0.07 -36.49 5.77
N PRO A 335 0.53 -35.86 4.75
CA PRO A 335 1.67 -36.45 4.03
C PRO A 335 2.89 -36.60 4.95
N ARG A 336 3.53 -37.78 4.91
CA ARG A 336 4.75 -38.11 5.68
C ARG A 336 6.01 -37.43 5.13
N GLN A 337 6.06 -37.15 3.83
CA GLN A 337 7.14 -36.43 3.17
C GLN A 337 6.58 -35.23 2.40
N ARG A 338 7.29 -34.10 2.50
CA ARG A 338 6.94 -32.86 1.78
C ARG A 338 7.74 -32.76 0.50
N THR A 339 7.06 -32.86 -0.63
CA THR A 339 7.57 -32.31 -1.89
C THR A 339 7.16 -30.85 -1.99
N LEU A 340 7.97 -30.02 -2.65
CA LEU A 340 7.58 -28.64 -2.94
C LEU A 340 6.33 -28.66 -3.82
N ARG A 341 5.43 -27.69 -3.67
CA ARG A 341 4.25 -27.55 -4.56
C ARG A 341 4.71 -27.22 -5.98
N PRO A 342 4.00 -27.63 -7.04
CA PRO A 342 4.40 -27.34 -8.43
C PRO A 342 4.63 -25.85 -8.71
N ASP A 343 3.81 -24.99 -8.11
CA ASP A 343 3.86 -23.53 -8.18
C ASP A 343 4.84 -22.89 -7.18
N ASP A 344 5.56 -23.67 -6.37
CA ASP A 344 6.43 -23.14 -5.32
C ASP A 344 7.73 -22.54 -5.89
N PRO A 345 7.99 -21.23 -5.72
CA PRO A 345 9.20 -20.58 -6.23
C PRO A 345 10.52 -21.14 -5.67
N ARG A 346 10.48 -21.91 -4.56
CA ARG A 346 11.65 -22.64 -4.05
C ARG A 346 12.20 -23.66 -5.06
N ARG A 347 11.41 -24.07 -6.05
CA ARG A 347 11.85 -24.96 -7.14
C ARG A 347 12.89 -24.33 -8.06
N TYR A 348 12.96 -23.00 -8.15
CA TYR A 348 14.02 -22.27 -8.87
C TYR A 348 15.37 -22.23 -8.13
N GLY A 349 15.49 -22.94 -7.01
CA GLY A 349 16.71 -23.07 -6.23
C GLY A 349 16.75 -22.20 -4.96
N PRO A 350 17.91 -22.18 -4.27
CA PRO A 350 18.08 -21.44 -3.03
C PRO A 350 17.96 -19.93 -3.27
N LEU A 351 17.51 -19.19 -2.24
CA LEU A 351 17.41 -17.74 -2.34
C LEU A 351 18.79 -17.07 -2.50
N PRO A 352 19.82 -17.43 -1.70
CA PRO A 352 21.18 -16.95 -1.93
C PRO A 352 21.72 -17.36 -3.32
N PRO A 353 22.38 -16.44 -4.05
CA PRO A 353 23.01 -16.77 -5.33
C PRO A 353 24.32 -17.55 -5.17
N VAL A 354 24.86 -17.63 -3.95
CA VAL A 354 26.07 -18.37 -3.61
C VAL A 354 25.73 -19.54 -2.70
N PRO A 355 26.46 -20.67 -2.80
CA PRO A 355 26.30 -21.78 -1.86
C PRO A 355 26.54 -21.31 -0.43
N ALA A 356 25.83 -21.93 0.51
CA ALA A 356 26.06 -21.66 1.92
C ALA A 356 27.49 -22.13 2.29
N PRO A 357 28.31 -21.26 2.91
CA PRO A 357 29.58 -21.70 3.50
C PRO A 357 29.33 -22.79 4.55
N THR A 358 30.32 -23.62 4.81
CA THR A 358 30.19 -24.63 5.87
C THR A 358 30.03 -23.97 7.25
N ILE A 359 29.51 -24.73 8.21
CA ILE A 359 29.38 -24.24 9.60
C ILE A 359 30.77 -23.84 10.13
N GLU A 360 31.81 -24.61 9.79
CA GLU A 360 33.19 -24.36 10.17
C GLU A 360 33.72 -23.05 9.58
N GLU A 361 33.46 -22.76 8.30
CA GLU A 361 33.84 -21.51 7.64
C GLU A 361 33.14 -20.30 8.29
N LEU A 362 31.86 -20.44 8.64
CA LEU A 362 31.10 -19.40 9.33
C LEU A 362 31.61 -19.15 10.75
N LEU A 363 31.88 -20.21 11.52
CA LEU A 363 32.44 -20.11 12.86
C LEU A 363 33.80 -19.42 12.84
N HIS A 364 34.68 -19.80 11.90
CA HIS A 364 35.98 -19.18 11.74
C HIS A 364 35.88 -17.70 11.35
N THR A 365 34.92 -17.35 10.49
CA THR A 365 34.65 -15.96 10.10
C THR A 365 34.11 -15.13 11.28
N GLN A 366 33.28 -15.72 12.15
CA GLN A 366 32.75 -15.06 13.35
C GLN A 366 33.85 -14.82 14.41
N VAL A 367 34.76 -15.77 14.57
CA VAL A 367 35.97 -15.62 15.40
C VAL A 367 36.87 -14.50 14.86
N ARG A 368 37.12 -14.46 13.55
CA ARG A 368 37.89 -13.39 12.89
C ARG A 368 37.28 -12.00 13.03
N ARG A 369 35.95 -11.89 13.11
CA ARG A 369 35.23 -10.62 13.33
C ARG A 369 35.20 -10.17 14.80
N GLY A 370 35.93 -10.84 15.70
CA GLY A 370 35.99 -10.48 17.12
C GLY A 370 34.71 -10.80 17.91
N LEU A 371 33.74 -11.49 17.31
CA LEU A 371 32.49 -11.89 17.97
C LEU A 371 32.62 -13.20 18.76
N GLY A 372 33.77 -13.88 18.66
CA GLY A 372 34.05 -15.18 19.27
C GLY A 372 34.62 -15.15 20.70
N ARG A 373 34.66 -13.99 21.37
CA ARG A 373 35.03 -13.89 22.80
C ARG A 373 34.04 -13.04 23.59
N LEU A 374 32.81 -13.52 23.70
CA LEU A 374 32.00 -13.24 24.89
C LEU A 374 32.06 -14.49 25.76
N ASN A 375 32.81 -14.39 26.86
CA ASN A 375 32.97 -15.44 27.86
C ASN A 375 31.61 -16.06 28.22
N ALA A 376 31.55 -17.39 28.14
CA ALA A 376 30.38 -18.20 28.53
C ALA A 376 29.97 -18.03 30.01
N ASN A 377 30.73 -17.29 30.81
CA ASN A 377 30.43 -16.98 32.22
C ASN A 377 29.71 -15.64 32.46
N LEU A 378 29.43 -14.82 31.44
CA LEU A 378 28.67 -13.57 31.62
C LEU A 378 27.16 -13.70 31.34
N PHE A 379 26.70 -14.83 30.78
CA PHE A 379 25.29 -15.03 30.42
C PHE A 379 24.38 -15.47 31.60
N ILE A 380 24.96 -15.77 32.77
CA ILE A 380 24.21 -16.18 33.96
C ILE A 380 23.86 -14.98 34.89
N LEU A 381 24.46 -13.81 34.70
CA LEU A 381 24.24 -12.63 35.56
C LEU A 381 23.24 -11.58 35.02
N HIS A 382 22.63 -11.82 33.85
CA HIS A 382 21.58 -10.92 33.29
C HIS A 382 20.20 -11.56 33.14
N LEU A 383 20.01 -12.78 33.63
CA LEU A 383 18.69 -13.43 33.80
C LEU A 383 18.25 -13.54 35.27
N GLY A 384 19.00 -12.94 36.20
CA GLY A 384 18.73 -12.98 37.65
C GLY A 384 18.28 -11.67 38.30
N LEU A 385 18.06 -10.59 37.54
CA LEU A 385 17.63 -9.29 38.07
C LEU A 385 16.55 -8.66 37.17
N HIS A 386 15.38 -9.30 37.11
CA HIS A 386 14.08 -8.62 36.92
C HIS A 386 12.90 -9.59 37.19
N ALA A 387 13.05 -10.45 38.20
CA ALA A 387 11.97 -11.24 38.78
C ALA A 387 11.77 -10.87 40.26
N THR A 388 11.48 -9.60 40.52
CA THR A 388 10.88 -9.12 41.78
C THR A 388 10.33 -7.72 41.54
N HIS A 389 9.05 -7.62 41.15
CA HIS A 389 8.11 -6.61 41.64
C HIS A 389 6.72 -6.90 41.06
N GLN A 390 6.03 -7.82 41.72
CA GLN A 390 4.57 -7.83 41.73
C GLN A 390 4.11 -7.16 43.04
N VAL A 391 2.93 -6.54 42.94
CA VAL A 391 2.03 -6.03 44.00
C VAL A 391 2.30 -4.62 44.55
N LYS A 392 1.51 -3.63 44.09
CA LYS A 392 0.32 -3.11 44.81
C LYS A 392 -0.27 -1.90 44.06
N CYS A 393 -1.35 -2.13 43.31
CA CYS A 393 -2.38 -1.11 43.12
C CYS A 393 -3.39 -1.29 44.26
N HIS A 394 -3.46 -0.31 45.15
CA HIS A 394 -4.62 -0.16 46.03
C HIS A 394 -5.77 0.49 45.25
N ALA A 395 -6.98 0.17 45.72
CA ALA A 395 -8.29 0.56 45.24
C ALA A 395 -8.47 2.06 45.00
#